data_AF-A0A6A4A5D8-F1
#
_entry.id   AF-A0A6A4A5D8-F1
#
_cell.length_a   1.000
_cell.length_b   1.000
_cell.length_c   1.000
_cell.angle_alpha   90.00
_cell.angle_beta   90.00
_cell.angle_gamma   90.00
#
_symmetry.space_group_name_H-M   'P 1'
#
loop_
_entity.id
_entity.type
_entity.pdbx_description
1 polymer ?
#
loop_
_entity_poly.entity_id
_entity_poly.type
_entity_poly.pdbx_seq_one_letter_code
_entity_poly.pdbx_strand_id
1 'polypeptide(L)'
;MPQDEDEAVDARSEDGGEMETFKMPLSDENVALGRLGRIYKAMDRKTGRVLAVECIDVVDGSDEAGEESSPAEFAQQVLAAELGRYVQAIRGDKTHHVFCYDSVSCGPSRVYLRSSSSVVRSLAALQQDFGRFHPLAVKQYIYQIVHGLRVLHDCGISCGGLSLSSLFMCGGNIVKIAAWFPSAQAVRTFQTRNILVDSQFCRSSLNLPLEIDEMAQDVRSVAYVMVEMLTGLRARGSLMEKWNMLTKVAADSLEYQVVRSLMELKSLEEILGHQYFSSVRRADSTVIQTSAQATQEHRHIIGMLTEQELTKCQAMKRQYLQQVRAWQAQFEKKYRRKSNPADRPAGI
;
A
#
# COMPACT_ATOMS: atom_id res chain seq x y z
N MET A 1 64.82 -11.27 2.23
CA MET A 1 64.47 -9.98 2.86
C MET A 1 63.09 -9.59 2.35
N PRO A 2 62.01 -9.98 3.04
CA PRO A 2 60.66 -9.56 2.70
C PRO A 2 60.41 -8.15 3.25
N GLN A 3 59.61 -7.37 2.55
CA GLN A 3 59.02 -6.13 3.04
C GLN A 3 57.62 -6.48 3.55
N ASP A 4 57.40 -6.20 4.83
CA ASP A 4 56.12 -6.34 5.50
C ASP A 4 55.17 -5.23 5.00
N GLU A 5 54.06 -5.63 4.39
CA GLU A 5 52.92 -4.75 4.11
C GLU A 5 51.92 -4.90 5.26
N ASP A 6 51.72 -3.78 5.99
CA ASP A 6 50.72 -3.64 7.03
C ASP A 6 49.30 -3.80 6.45
N GLU A 7 48.67 -4.94 6.74
CA GLU A 7 47.22 -5.13 6.61
C GLU A 7 46.50 -4.33 7.69
N ALA A 8 45.95 -3.17 7.31
CA ALA A 8 44.97 -2.45 8.11
C ALA A 8 43.66 -3.26 8.17
N VAL A 9 43.50 -4.01 9.25
CA VAL A 9 42.25 -4.70 9.59
C VAL A 9 41.20 -3.67 9.97
N ASP A 10 40.23 -3.50 9.07
CA ASP A 10 39.05 -2.66 9.21
C ASP A 10 38.16 -3.18 10.36
N ALA A 11 38.36 -2.62 11.55
CA ALA A 11 37.57 -2.88 12.75
C ALA A 11 36.17 -2.28 12.58
N ARG A 12 35.27 -3.05 11.96
CA ARG A 12 33.83 -2.77 12.01
C ARG A 12 33.35 -2.94 13.44
N SER A 13 33.06 -1.81 14.08
CA SER A 13 32.32 -1.71 15.33
C SER A 13 30.95 -2.37 15.18
N GLU A 14 30.83 -3.60 15.69
CA GLU A 14 29.56 -4.22 16.03
C GLU A 14 29.02 -3.54 17.30
N ASP A 15 28.36 -2.40 17.12
CA ASP A 15 27.63 -1.74 18.20
C ASP A 15 26.23 -2.35 18.32
N GLY A 16 25.96 -2.95 19.46
CA GLY A 16 24.81 -3.80 19.76
C GLY A 16 23.52 -3.04 20.04
N GLY A 17 22.99 -2.36 19.04
CA GLY A 17 21.61 -1.86 19.03
C GLY A 17 20.65 -2.94 18.53
N GLU A 18 19.44 -3.02 19.09
CA GLU A 18 18.39 -3.97 18.72
C GLU A 18 18.36 -4.27 17.22
N MET A 19 18.80 -5.49 16.88
CA MET A 19 19.01 -5.98 15.53
C MET A 19 17.83 -5.63 14.63
N GLU A 20 18.05 -4.79 13.61
CA GLU A 20 17.02 -4.46 12.61
C GLU A 20 16.37 -5.76 12.12
N THR A 21 15.11 -5.98 12.52
CA THR A 21 14.40 -7.25 12.29
C THR A 21 14.05 -7.46 10.81
N PHE A 22 14.28 -6.46 9.98
CA PHE A 22 14.02 -6.47 8.55
C PHE A 22 15.19 -5.85 7.77
N LYS A 23 15.24 -6.09 6.46
CA LYS A 23 16.18 -5.46 5.53
C LYS A 23 15.43 -4.45 4.68
N MET A 24 15.85 -3.19 4.73
CA MET A 24 15.24 -2.07 4.00
C MET A 24 16.24 -1.30 3.12
N PRO A 25 15.76 -0.69 2.03
CA PRO A 25 14.59 -1.06 1.22
C PRO A 25 14.94 -2.20 0.22
N LEU A 26 13.94 -2.94 -0.29
CA LEU A 26 14.17 -3.91 -1.38
C LEU A 26 14.33 -3.22 -2.76
N SER A 27 13.86 -1.97 -2.88
CA SER A 27 13.96 -1.11 -4.05
C SER A 27 14.01 0.35 -3.61
N ASP A 28 14.70 1.20 -4.36
CA ASP A 28 14.76 2.65 -4.07
C ASP A 28 13.41 3.35 -4.29
N GLU A 29 12.51 2.73 -5.07
CA GLU A 29 11.17 3.24 -5.31
C GLU A 29 10.21 2.85 -4.18
N ASN A 30 9.45 3.83 -3.70
CA ASN A 30 8.34 3.59 -2.79
C ASN A 30 7.13 3.01 -3.55
N VAL A 31 6.47 2.01 -2.97
CA VAL A 31 5.32 1.33 -3.61
C VAL A 31 4.00 2.05 -3.41
N ALA A 32 3.92 2.87 -2.37
CA ALA A 32 2.76 3.69 -2.04
C ALA A 32 3.18 4.88 -1.16
N LEU A 33 2.22 5.74 -0.89
CA LEU A 33 2.34 6.80 0.11
C LEU A 33 1.35 6.45 1.23
N GLY A 34 1.85 6.41 2.46
CA GLY A 34 1.01 6.32 3.63
C GLY A 34 0.54 7.71 4.06
N ARG A 35 0.00 7.80 5.27
CA ARG A 35 -0.55 9.05 5.80
C ARG A 35 0.54 10.01 6.25
N LEU A 36 1.68 9.48 6.73
CA LEU A 36 2.78 10.27 7.26
C LEU A 36 4.07 10.14 6.42
N GLY A 37 4.15 9.18 5.51
CA GLY A 37 5.41 8.88 4.87
C GLY A 37 5.31 8.01 3.62
N ARG A 38 6.48 7.49 3.22
CA ARG A 38 6.62 6.66 2.02
C ARG A 38 6.61 5.19 2.42
N ILE A 39 5.86 4.37 1.70
CA ILE A 39 5.77 2.93 1.96
C ILE A 39 6.70 2.18 1.03
N TYR A 40 7.56 1.35 1.60
CA TYR A 40 8.51 0.50 0.88
C TYR A 40 8.22 -0.97 1.13
N LYS A 41 8.67 -1.81 0.19
CA LYS A 41 8.79 -3.24 0.42
C LYS A 41 10.07 -3.51 1.20
N ALA A 42 9.94 -4.33 2.24
CA ALA A 42 11.05 -4.81 3.03
C ALA A 42 10.94 -6.32 3.24
N MET A 43 12.06 -6.95 3.59
CA MET A 43 12.10 -8.38 3.88
C MET A 43 12.32 -8.58 5.36
N ASP A 44 11.41 -9.32 6.01
CA ASP A 44 11.62 -9.81 7.37
C ASP A 44 12.82 -10.77 7.37
N ARG A 45 13.86 -10.47 8.15
CA ARG A 45 15.07 -11.29 8.18
C ARG A 45 14.83 -12.65 8.83
N LYS A 46 13.88 -12.74 9.76
CA LYS A 46 13.55 -13.98 10.48
C LYS A 46 12.68 -14.90 9.63
N THR A 47 11.69 -14.34 8.92
CA THR A 47 10.69 -15.14 8.19
C THR A 47 10.93 -15.21 6.68
N GLY A 48 11.79 -14.36 6.12
CA GLY A 48 12.01 -14.22 4.68
C GLY A 48 10.80 -13.64 3.93
N ARG A 49 9.74 -13.22 4.64
CA ARG A 49 8.52 -12.71 4.02
C ARG A 49 8.70 -11.25 3.61
N VAL A 50 8.09 -10.89 2.48
CA VAL A 50 7.98 -9.50 2.05
C VAL A 50 6.87 -8.82 2.85
N LEU A 51 7.21 -7.71 3.48
CA LEU A 51 6.33 -6.89 4.30
C LEU A 51 6.35 -5.44 3.80
N ALA A 52 5.46 -4.61 4.33
CA ALA A 52 5.41 -3.18 4.02
C ALA A 52 5.91 -2.37 5.22
N VAL A 53 6.74 -1.36 4.96
CA VAL A 53 7.22 -0.41 5.98
C VAL A 53 6.99 1.01 5.50
N GLU A 54 6.22 1.78 6.28
CA GLU A 54 6.12 3.23 6.09
C GLU A 54 7.30 3.90 6.81
N CYS A 55 8.10 4.66 6.06
CA CYS A 55 9.17 5.48 6.59
C CYS A 55 8.70 6.92 6.69
N ILE A 56 8.86 7.47 7.89
CA ILE A 56 8.47 8.81 8.26
C ILE A 56 9.76 9.56 8.61
N ASP A 57 10.14 10.55 7.81
CA ASP A 57 11.30 11.40 8.11
C ASP A 57 10.87 12.45 9.16
N VAL A 58 11.62 12.56 10.23
CA VAL A 58 11.37 13.51 11.32
C VAL A 58 12.32 14.70 11.16
N VAL A 59 11.87 15.90 11.50
CA VAL A 59 12.72 17.09 11.45
C VAL A 59 13.75 16.98 12.57
N ASP A 60 15.04 17.02 12.21
CA ASP A 60 16.11 17.12 13.19
C ASP A 60 16.00 18.48 13.89
N GLY A 61 15.58 18.46 15.15
CA GLY A 61 15.57 19.64 16.00
C GLY A 61 17.00 20.06 16.28
N SER A 62 17.48 21.10 15.59
CA SER A 62 18.81 21.65 15.81
C SER A 62 18.91 22.27 17.20
N ASP A 63 19.69 21.64 18.08
CA ASP A 63 20.50 22.20 19.18
C ASP A 63 19.87 23.17 20.21
N GLU A 64 18.57 23.41 20.23
CA GLU A 64 17.94 24.12 21.36
C GLU A 64 17.81 23.17 22.56
N ALA A 65 18.93 23.09 23.28
CA ALA A 65 19.15 22.35 24.50
C ALA A 65 18.02 22.58 25.53
N GLY A 66 17.17 21.58 25.73
CA GLY A 66 16.19 21.61 26.82
C GLY A 66 15.13 20.51 26.82
N GLU A 67 14.82 19.87 25.70
CA GLU A 67 13.82 18.79 25.68
C GLU A 67 14.46 17.40 25.87
N GLU A 68 13.96 16.64 26.86
CA GLU A 68 14.49 15.33 27.30
C GLU A 68 14.25 14.17 26.31
N SER A 69 13.52 14.35 25.21
CA SER A 69 13.23 13.28 24.25
C SER A 69 13.36 13.75 22.81
N SER A 70 13.98 12.93 21.96
CA SER A 70 14.15 13.28 20.55
C SER A 70 12.79 13.37 19.83
N PRO A 71 12.64 14.20 18.79
CA PRO A 71 11.40 14.26 18.02
C PRO A 71 10.95 12.90 17.46
N ALA A 72 11.90 12.02 17.13
CA ALA A 72 11.64 10.67 16.65
C ALA A 72 11.09 9.75 17.75
N GLU A 73 11.62 9.84 18.97
CA GLU A 73 11.09 9.14 20.14
C GLU A 73 9.68 9.60 20.50
N PHE A 74 9.44 10.93 20.50
CA PHE A 74 8.11 11.45 20.74
C PHE A 74 7.12 10.93 19.68
N ALA A 75 7.49 10.99 18.40
CA ALA A 75 6.66 10.46 17.32
C ALA A 75 6.39 8.96 17.49
N GLN A 76 7.41 8.18 17.85
CA GLN A 76 7.26 6.75 18.14
C GLN A 76 6.29 6.52 19.30
N GLN A 77 6.40 7.25 20.41
CA GLN A 77 5.54 7.11 21.58
C GLN A 77 4.07 7.38 21.24
N VAL A 78 3.79 8.47 20.51
CA VAL A 78 2.43 8.81 20.07
C VAL A 78 1.87 7.70 19.17
N LEU A 79 2.63 7.28 18.15
CA LEU A 79 2.21 6.25 17.21
C LEU A 79 2.02 4.88 17.89
N ALA A 80 2.90 4.51 18.82
CA ALA A 80 2.81 3.27 19.57
C ALA A 80 1.58 3.26 20.50
N ALA A 81 1.29 4.39 21.17
CA ALA A 81 0.11 4.54 22.00
C ALA A 81 -1.19 4.45 21.18
N GLU A 82 -1.25 5.09 20.02
CA GLU A 82 -2.38 4.96 19.10
C GLU A 82 -2.53 3.54 18.58
N LEU A 83 -1.42 2.92 18.17
CA LEU A 83 -1.45 1.56 17.67
C LEU A 83 -1.96 0.58 18.73
N GLY A 84 -1.50 0.71 19.97
CA GLY A 84 -1.98 -0.10 21.09
C GLY A 84 -3.49 0.03 21.32
N ARG A 85 -4.04 1.24 21.17
CA ARG A 85 -5.49 1.53 21.29
C ARG A 85 -6.30 0.83 20.20
N TYR A 86 -5.87 0.95 18.93
CA TYR A 86 -6.64 0.47 17.79
C TYR A 86 -6.44 -1.00 17.46
N VAL A 87 -5.25 -1.56 17.72
CA VAL A 87 -4.97 -2.98 17.48
C VAL A 87 -5.90 -3.87 18.29
N GLN A 88 -6.31 -3.45 19.50
CA GLN A 88 -7.30 -4.20 20.28
C GLN A 88 -8.70 -4.12 19.67
N ALA A 89 -9.12 -2.94 19.20
CA ALA A 89 -10.44 -2.72 18.62
C ALA A 89 -10.62 -3.42 17.27
N ILE A 90 -9.58 -3.45 16.46
CA ILE A 90 -9.64 -3.93 15.07
C ILE A 90 -9.28 -5.42 14.99
N ARG A 91 -8.79 -6.10 16.03
CA ARG A 91 -8.36 -7.52 15.95
C ARG A 91 -9.47 -8.49 15.54
N GLY A 92 -9.16 -9.39 14.59
CA GLY A 92 -9.97 -10.55 14.21
C GLY A 92 -10.06 -10.79 12.70
N ASP A 93 -10.82 -11.82 12.31
CA ASP A 93 -11.06 -12.20 10.90
C ASP A 93 -11.77 -11.10 10.08
N LYS A 94 -12.31 -10.06 10.73
CA LYS A 94 -13.00 -8.96 10.04
C LYS A 94 -12.05 -7.97 9.35
N THR A 95 -10.74 -8.09 9.55
CA THR A 95 -9.73 -7.09 9.09
C THR A 95 -9.22 -7.25 7.67
N HIS A 96 -9.79 -8.16 6.88
CA HIS A 96 -9.24 -8.49 5.55
C HIS A 96 -9.14 -7.27 4.61
N HIS A 97 -9.93 -6.22 4.83
CA HIS A 97 -9.97 -5.01 4.00
C HIS A 97 -9.47 -3.74 4.70
N VAL A 98 -8.80 -3.87 5.85
CA VAL A 98 -8.17 -2.77 6.58
C VAL A 98 -6.67 -3.02 6.63
N PHE A 99 -5.87 -2.03 6.24
CA PHE A 99 -4.42 -2.11 6.28
C PHE A 99 -3.95 -1.76 7.68
N CYS A 100 -3.35 -2.73 8.38
CA CYS A 100 -2.92 -2.57 9.76
C CYS A 100 -1.40 -2.59 9.87
N TYR A 101 -0.88 -1.71 10.72
CA TYR A 101 0.50 -1.79 11.19
C TYR A 101 0.55 -2.73 12.40
N ASP A 102 1.67 -3.43 12.56
CA ASP A 102 1.91 -4.39 13.64
C ASP A 102 2.84 -3.82 14.71
N SER A 103 3.73 -2.91 14.32
CA SER A 103 4.73 -2.34 15.23
C SER A 103 5.23 -0.99 14.76
N VAL A 104 5.73 -0.21 15.73
CA VAL A 104 6.40 1.08 15.53
C VAL A 104 7.83 0.97 16.08
N SER A 105 8.82 1.40 15.30
CA SER A 105 10.21 1.50 15.74
C SER A 105 10.81 2.83 15.27
N CYS A 106 11.80 3.36 15.96
CA CYS A 106 12.50 4.58 15.55
C CYS A 106 13.97 4.29 15.23
N GLY A 107 14.53 5.11 14.34
CA GLY A 107 15.96 5.38 14.24
C GLY A 107 16.24 6.85 14.59
N PRO A 108 17.46 7.35 14.35
CA PRO A 108 17.87 8.69 14.78
C PRO A 108 16.99 9.83 14.25
N SER A 109 16.63 9.79 12.96
CA SER A 109 15.86 10.84 12.28
C SER A 109 14.62 10.29 11.56
N ARG A 110 14.22 9.05 11.89
CA ARG A 110 13.15 8.34 11.18
C ARG A 110 12.30 7.50 12.12
N VAL A 111 11.01 7.42 11.82
CA VAL A 111 10.10 6.44 12.41
C VAL A 111 9.63 5.45 11.35
N TYR A 112 9.56 4.19 11.72
CA TYR A 112 9.17 3.07 10.87
C TYR A 112 7.88 2.44 11.39
N LEU A 113 6.84 2.44 10.56
CA LEU A 113 5.61 1.68 10.81
C LEU A 113 5.64 0.41 9.97
N ARG A 114 5.66 -0.75 10.63
CA ARG A 114 5.75 -2.06 9.96
C ARG A 114 4.38 -2.70 9.83
N SER A 115 4.07 -3.28 8.68
CA SER A 115 2.90 -4.11 8.43
C SER A 115 3.30 -5.46 7.83
N SER A 116 2.79 -6.55 8.39
CA SER A 116 2.89 -7.92 7.88
C SER A 116 2.21 -8.12 6.54
N SER A 117 1.32 -7.21 6.13
CA SER A 117 0.72 -7.22 4.81
C SER A 117 1.70 -6.68 3.78
N SER A 118 1.94 -7.45 2.71
CA SER A 118 2.70 -6.94 1.57
C SER A 118 1.83 -5.98 0.75
N VAL A 119 2.35 -4.79 0.43
CA VAL A 119 1.70 -3.86 -0.50
C VAL A 119 2.30 -4.05 -1.89
N VAL A 120 1.44 -4.25 -2.88
CA VAL A 120 1.84 -4.30 -4.29
C VAL A 120 1.95 -2.88 -4.85
N ARG A 121 0.89 -2.09 -4.69
CA ARG A 121 0.76 -0.68 -5.12
C ARG A 121 -0.54 -0.06 -4.60
N SER A 122 -0.73 1.24 -4.75
CA SER A 122 -2.04 1.89 -4.56
C SER A 122 -2.96 1.72 -5.78
N LEU A 123 -4.28 1.87 -5.57
CA LEU A 123 -5.23 1.92 -6.69
C LEU A 123 -5.02 3.14 -7.57
N ALA A 124 -4.50 4.25 -7.03
CA ALA A 124 -4.15 5.43 -7.83
C ALA A 124 -3.04 5.13 -8.83
N ALA A 125 -2.00 4.39 -8.42
CA ALA A 125 -0.94 3.96 -9.33
C ALA A 125 -1.48 2.99 -10.39
N LEU A 126 -2.36 2.07 -10.01
CA LEU A 126 -3.02 1.19 -10.98
C LEU A 126 -3.86 1.97 -12.00
N GLN A 127 -4.59 2.99 -11.57
CA GLN A 127 -5.36 3.86 -12.46
C GLN A 127 -4.47 4.65 -13.41
N GLN A 128 -3.28 5.08 -12.99
CA GLN A 128 -2.34 5.74 -13.89
C GLN A 128 -1.90 4.81 -15.03
N ASP A 129 -1.70 3.52 -14.74
CA ASP A 129 -1.27 2.53 -15.73
C ASP A 129 -2.39 2.14 -16.71
N PHE A 130 -3.63 2.00 -16.23
CA PHE A 130 -4.74 1.42 -16.99
C PHE A 130 -5.85 2.41 -17.38
N GLY A 131 -5.81 3.63 -16.85
CA GLY A 131 -6.93 4.57 -16.96
C GLY A 131 -8.15 4.08 -16.17
N ARG A 132 -9.32 4.10 -16.80
CA ARG A 132 -10.56 3.61 -16.17
C ARG A 132 -10.50 2.10 -15.92
N PHE A 133 -11.07 1.66 -14.80
CA PHE A 133 -11.16 0.25 -14.46
C PHE A 133 -12.38 -0.42 -15.08
N HIS A 134 -12.29 -1.73 -15.26
CA HIS A 134 -13.40 -2.54 -15.71
C HIS A 134 -14.50 -2.58 -14.62
N PRO A 135 -15.80 -2.44 -14.96
CA PRO A 135 -16.88 -2.40 -13.96
C PRO A 135 -16.93 -3.58 -13.00
N LEU A 136 -16.53 -4.78 -13.44
CA LEU A 136 -16.43 -5.96 -12.56
C LEU A 136 -15.33 -5.83 -11.50
N ALA A 137 -14.19 -5.24 -11.85
CA ALA A 137 -13.11 -4.97 -10.89
C ALA A 137 -13.55 -3.87 -9.90
N VAL A 138 -14.18 -2.81 -10.40
CA VAL A 138 -14.77 -1.75 -9.57
C VAL A 138 -15.74 -2.33 -8.55
N LYS A 139 -16.63 -3.24 -8.99
CA LYS A 139 -17.59 -3.91 -8.11
C LYS A 139 -16.90 -4.63 -6.96
N GLN A 140 -15.86 -5.40 -7.25
CA GLN A 140 -15.11 -6.14 -6.23
C GLN A 140 -14.38 -5.19 -5.28
N TYR A 141 -13.69 -4.18 -5.81
CA TYR A 141 -12.95 -3.22 -4.98
C TYR A 141 -13.87 -2.40 -4.10
N ILE A 142 -14.98 -1.87 -4.64
CA ILE A 142 -15.95 -1.11 -3.84
C ILE A 142 -16.58 -1.98 -2.77
N TYR A 143 -16.90 -3.24 -3.05
CA TYR A 143 -17.40 -4.15 -2.01
C TYR A 143 -16.41 -4.29 -0.85
N GLN A 144 -15.13 -4.55 -1.15
CA GLN A 144 -14.07 -4.67 -0.15
C GLN A 144 -13.87 -3.36 0.62
N ILE A 145 -13.91 -2.22 -0.05
CA ILE A 145 -13.80 -0.89 0.56
C ILE A 145 -14.97 -0.62 1.51
N VAL A 146 -16.21 -0.83 1.07
CA VAL A 146 -17.41 -0.62 1.92
C VAL A 146 -17.37 -1.57 3.13
N HIS A 147 -16.95 -2.81 2.93
CA HIS A 147 -16.81 -3.78 4.03
C HIS A 147 -15.72 -3.35 5.03
N GLY A 148 -14.53 -2.97 4.55
CA GLY A 148 -13.46 -2.46 5.41
C GLY A 148 -13.87 -1.19 6.17
N LEU A 149 -14.58 -0.29 5.50
CA LEU A 149 -15.06 0.94 6.11
C LEU A 149 -16.11 0.67 7.19
N ARG A 150 -17.01 -0.31 6.99
CA ARG A 150 -17.98 -0.73 8.01
C ARG A 150 -17.26 -1.20 9.26
N VAL A 151 -16.21 -2.00 9.14
CA VAL A 151 -15.43 -2.46 10.29
C VAL A 151 -14.82 -1.30 11.06
N LEU A 152 -14.28 -0.29 10.37
CA LEU A 152 -13.75 0.91 11.01
C LEU A 152 -14.86 1.69 11.73
N HIS A 153 -16.00 1.91 11.08
CA HIS A 153 -17.13 2.65 11.64
C HIS A 153 -17.76 1.93 12.85
N ASP A 154 -17.88 0.59 12.80
CA ASP A 154 -18.34 -0.24 13.92
C ASP A 154 -17.42 -0.10 15.14
N CYS A 155 -16.13 0.21 14.94
CA CYS A 155 -15.15 0.49 15.99
C CYS A 155 -15.11 1.98 16.40
N GLY A 156 -15.96 2.85 15.84
CA GLY A 156 -15.94 4.29 16.11
C GLY A 156 -14.77 5.04 15.45
N ILE A 157 -14.18 4.48 14.39
CA ILE A 157 -12.99 5.02 13.72
C ILE A 157 -13.40 5.58 12.36
N SER A 158 -13.18 6.88 12.15
CA SER A 158 -13.27 7.51 10.84
C SER A 158 -11.98 7.26 10.04
N CYS A 159 -12.10 7.14 8.72
CA CYS A 159 -10.95 7.02 7.82
C CYS A 159 -10.32 8.40 7.58
N GLY A 160 -11.15 9.44 7.39
CA GLY A 160 -10.71 10.84 7.39
C GLY A 160 -9.87 11.23 6.17
N GLY A 161 -9.97 10.49 5.06
CA GLY A 161 -9.15 10.74 3.87
C GLY A 161 -9.18 9.63 2.82
N LEU A 162 -10.34 9.02 2.57
CA LEU A 162 -10.46 7.93 1.61
C LEU A 162 -10.27 8.44 0.16
N SER A 163 -9.30 7.87 -0.54
CA SER A 163 -8.97 8.19 -1.93
C SER A 163 -8.32 6.98 -2.60
N LEU A 164 -8.15 7.00 -3.93
CA LEU A 164 -7.41 5.93 -4.61
C LEU A 164 -5.95 5.80 -4.15
N SER A 165 -5.35 6.88 -3.63
CA SER A 165 -3.98 6.85 -3.12
C SER A 165 -3.87 6.16 -1.77
N SER A 166 -4.94 6.17 -0.96
CA SER A 166 -5.01 5.55 0.37
C SER A 166 -5.66 4.16 0.38
N LEU A 167 -5.84 3.58 -0.81
CA LEU A 167 -6.35 2.23 -1.03
C LEU A 167 -5.26 1.37 -1.63
N PHE A 168 -4.79 0.39 -0.86
CA PHE A 168 -3.65 -0.44 -1.24
C PHE A 168 -4.12 -1.78 -1.78
N MET A 169 -3.56 -2.19 -2.92
CA MET A 169 -3.65 -3.56 -3.38
C MET A 169 -2.60 -4.39 -2.65
N CYS A 170 -3.10 -5.37 -1.91
CA CYS A 170 -2.32 -6.46 -1.32
C CYS A 170 -2.40 -7.69 -2.25
N GLY A 171 -1.62 -8.73 -1.94
CA GLY A 171 -1.66 -9.98 -2.71
C GLY A 171 -3.08 -10.56 -2.83
N GLY A 172 -3.36 -11.26 -3.93
CA GLY A 172 -4.64 -11.96 -4.14
C GLY A 172 -5.82 -11.07 -4.53
N ASN A 173 -5.57 -9.91 -5.16
CA ASN A 173 -6.62 -8.96 -5.56
C ASN A 173 -7.44 -8.40 -4.37
N ILE A 174 -6.78 -8.26 -3.22
CA ILE A 174 -7.37 -7.73 -1.99
C ILE A 174 -7.00 -6.26 -1.88
N VAL A 175 -8.01 -5.40 -1.77
CA VAL A 175 -7.87 -3.99 -1.47
C VAL A 175 -8.02 -3.78 0.04
N LYS A 176 -7.10 -2.99 0.60
CA LYS A 176 -7.11 -2.59 2.00
C LYS A 176 -7.10 -1.06 2.15
N ILE A 177 -7.87 -0.56 3.11
CA ILE A 177 -7.93 0.86 3.47
C ILE A 177 -6.73 1.21 4.36
N ALA A 178 -5.96 2.23 3.98
CA ALA A 178 -4.78 2.67 4.72
C ALA A 178 -4.86 4.10 5.26
N ALA A 179 -5.88 4.88 4.89
CA ALA A 179 -5.98 6.28 5.32
C ALA A 179 -6.36 6.49 6.79
N TRP A 180 -6.75 5.44 7.51
CA TRP A 180 -7.31 5.55 8.86
C TRP A 180 -6.26 5.74 9.96
N PHE A 181 -4.99 5.35 9.72
CA PHE A 181 -3.91 5.43 10.71
C PHE A 181 -2.78 6.37 10.24
N PRO A 182 -2.18 7.17 11.13
CA PRO A 182 -2.67 7.47 12.49
C PRO A 182 -3.95 8.31 12.45
N SER A 183 -4.53 8.59 13.61
CA SER A 183 -5.75 9.40 13.70
C SER A 183 -5.50 10.84 13.25
N ALA A 184 -6.56 11.56 12.86
CA ALA A 184 -6.46 12.98 12.52
C ALA A 184 -5.90 13.81 13.69
N GLN A 185 -6.19 13.40 14.93
CA GLN A 185 -5.67 14.06 16.13
C GLN A 185 -4.15 13.89 16.26
N ALA A 186 -3.62 12.69 16.05
CA ALA A 186 -2.18 12.46 16.08
C ALA A 186 -1.45 13.23 14.97
N VAL A 187 -2.03 13.28 13.76
CA VAL A 187 -1.50 14.11 12.66
C VAL A 187 -1.42 15.58 13.08
N ARG A 188 -2.47 16.13 13.70
CA ARG A 188 -2.45 17.51 14.22
C ARG A 188 -1.40 17.70 15.31
N THR A 189 -1.22 16.73 16.21
CA THR A 189 -0.16 16.79 17.24
C THR A 189 1.22 16.91 16.60
N PHE A 190 1.49 16.15 15.54
CA PHE A 190 2.75 16.25 14.79
C PHE A 190 2.92 17.59 14.07
N GLN A 191 1.83 18.14 13.51
CA GLN A 191 1.84 19.46 12.86
C GLN A 191 2.10 20.58 13.87
N THR A 192 1.37 20.63 14.98
CA THR A 192 1.52 21.68 16.00
C THR A 192 2.91 21.71 16.62
N ARG A 193 3.59 20.55 16.68
CA ARG A 193 4.96 20.42 17.20
C ARG A 193 6.04 20.46 16.12
N ASN A 194 5.69 20.70 14.86
CA ASN A 194 6.63 20.74 13.72
C ASN A 194 7.55 19.50 13.64
N ILE A 195 7.04 18.33 13.98
CA ILE A 195 7.83 17.09 14.06
C ILE A 195 8.11 16.52 12.69
N LEU A 196 7.19 16.71 11.75
CA LEU A 196 7.28 16.15 10.40
C LEU A 196 7.51 17.27 9.40
N VAL A 197 8.19 16.93 8.30
CA VAL A 197 8.41 17.87 7.20
C VAL A 197 7.06 18.20 6.56
N ASP A 198 6.78 19.49 6.30
CA ASP A 198 5.52 19.95 5.70
C ASP A 198 5.10 19.16 4.44
N SER A 199 6.09 18.77 3.63
CA SER A 199 5.90 17.97 2.42
C SER A 199 5.23 16.60 2.66
N GLN A 200 5.30 16.05 3.88
CA GLN A 200 4.70 14.77 4.27
C GLN A 200 3.20 14.89 4.54
N PHE A 201 2.71 16.05 4.97
CA PHE A 201 1.29 16.27 5.24
C PHE A 201 0.44 16.46 3.96
N CYS A 202 1.07 16.54 2.79
CA CYS A 202 0.46 17.11 1.59
C CYS A 202 -0.64 16.29 0.88
N ARG A 203 -1.17 15.17 1.39
CA ARG A 203 -2.02 14.31 0.53
C ARG A 203 -3.28 13.68 1.12
N SER A 204 -3.51 13.73 2.42
CA SER A 204 -4.72 13.14 3.01
C SER A 204 -5.56 14.20 3.69
N SER A 205 -6.34 14.95 2.90
CA SER A 205 -7.62 15.55 3.31
C SER A 205 -8.15 16.36 2.14
N LEU A 206 -9.33 16.01 1.67
CA LEU A 206 -10.27 17.07 1.35
C LEU A 206 -10.40 17.87 2.66
N ASN A 207 -9.74 19.02 2.76
CA ASN A 207 -9.87 19.94 3.89
C ASN A 207 -11.31 20.48 3.88
N LEU A 208 -12.26 19.62 4.26
CA LEU A 208 -13.62 19.99 4.51
C LEU A 208 -13.71 20.46 5.96
N PRO A 209 -14.52 21.49 6.25
CA PRO A 209 -14.64 22.04 7.58
C PRO A 209 -14.99 20.97 8.61
N LEU A 210 -14.39 21.09 9.79
CA LEU A 210 -14.52 20.25 10.99
C LEU A 210 -15.95 19.98 11.49
N GLU A 211 -16.96 20.64 10.94
CA GLU A 211 -18.37 20.51 11.35
C GLU A 211 -19.11 19.37 10.64
N ILE A 212 -18.46 18.65 9.72
CA ILE A 212 -19.08 17.55 8.98
C ILE A 212 -18.84 16.23 9.72
N ASP A 213 -19.91 15.43 9.87
CA ASP A 213 -19.83 14.04 10.31
C ASP A 213 -18.77 13.27 9.49
N GLU A 214 -17.65 12.93 10.14
CA GLU A 214 -16.50 12.29 9.51
C GLU A 214 -16.85 10.93 8.89
N MET A 215 -17.77 10.18 9.51
CA MET A 215 -18.21 8.88 8.99
C MET A 215 -19.06 9.08 7.72
N ALA A 216 -19.98 10.04 7.73
CA ALA A 216 -20.74 10.39 6.53
C ALA A 216 -19.82 10.87 5.39
N GLN A 217 -18.76 11.61 5.73
CA GLN A 217 -17.75 12.03 4.75
C GLN A 217 -16.99 10.83 4.17
N ASP A 218 -16.70 9.79 4.94
CA ASP A 218 -16.10 8.56 4.42
C ASP A 218 -17.04 7.86 3.43
N VAL A 219 -18.34 7.73 3.75
CA VAL A 219 -19.35 7.12 2.85
C VAL A 219 -19.40 7.88 1.53
N ARG A 220 -19.41 9.21 1.58
CA ARG A 220 -19.36 10.06 0.39
C ARG A 220 -18.06 9.86 -0.40
N SER A 221 -16.94 9.68 0.29
CA SER A 221 -15.64 9.46 -0.34
C SER A 221 -15.56 8.14 -1.10
N VAL A 222 -16.33 7.12 -0.69
CA VAL A 222 -16.49 5.89 -1.48
C VAL A 222 -17.14 6.19 -2.84
N ALA A 223 -18.11 7.12 -2.91
CA ALA A 223 -18.71 7.52 -4.19
C ALA A 223 -17.68 8.17 -5.11
N TYR A 224 -16.85 9.08 -4.58
CA TYR A 224 -15.76 9.71 -5.34
C TYR A 224 -14.79 8.68 -5.89
N VAL A 225 -14.35 7.75 -5.05
CA VAL A 225 -13.48 6.64 -5.42
C VAL A 225 -14.10 5.77 -6.51
N MET A 226 -15.39 5.43 -6.39
CA MET A 226 -16.09 4.61 -7.38
C MET A 226 -16.17 5.31 -8.75
N VAL A 227 -16.56 6.59 -8.77
CA VAL A 227 -16.65 7.38 -10.00
C VAL A 227 -15.28 7.56 -10.63
N GLU A 228 -14.25 7.83 -9.83
CA GLU A 228 -12.88 7.96 -10.30
C GLU A 228 -12.43 6.66 -10.99
N MET A 229 -12.68 5.49 -10.39
CA MET A 229 -12.35 4.21 -11.03
C MET A 229 -13.13 3.96 -12.31
N LEU A 230 -14.43 4.25 -12.36
CA LEU A 230 -15.28 4.00 -13.54
C LEU A 230 -14.94 4.91 -14.73
N THR A 231 -14.50 6.14 -14.45
CA THR A 231 -14.29 7.17 -15.48
C THR A 231 -12.83 7.37 -15.82
N GLY A 232 -11.91 7.03 -14.92
CA GLY A 232 -10.50 7.42 -15.01
C GLY A 232 -10.25 8.90 -14.69
N LEU A 233 -11.28 9.65 -14.26
CA LEU A 233 -11.21 11.08 -13.98
C LEU A 233 -11.09 11.35 -12.48
N ARG A 234 -10.14 12.20 -12.09
CA ARG A 234 -10.02 12.64 -10.68
C ARG A 234 -11.26 13.42 -10.26
N ALA A 235 -11.91 12.97 -9.18
CA ALA A 235 -13.05 13.68 -8.61
C ALA A 235 -12.56 14.89 -7.78
N ARG A 236 -12.52 16.09 -8.37
CA ARG A 236 -12.09 17.34 -7.70
C ARG A 236 -12.97 18.54 -8.10
N GLY A 237 -13.06 19.53 -7.23
CA GLY A 237 -13.76 20.80 -7.51
C GLY A 237 -15.24 20.56 -7.79
N SER A 238 -15.76 21.14 -8.87
CA SER A 238 -17.17 20.97 -9.27
C SER A 238 -17.56 19.52 -9.55
N LEU A 239 -16.61 18.63 -9.87
CA LEU A 239 -16.88 17.19 -10.01
C LEU A 239 -17.23 16.51 -8.68
N MET A 240 -17.04 17.17 -7.54
CA MET A 240 -17.48 16.65 -6.23
C MET A 240 -18.96 16.90 -5.96
N GLU A 241 -19.62 17.73 -6.77
CA GLU A 241 -21.05 17.99 -6.65
C GLU A 241 -21.86 16.75 -7.07
N LYS A 242 -22.92 16.46 -6.32
CA LYS A 242 -23.75 15.26 -6.49
C LYS A 242 -24.23 15.06 -7.94
N TRP A 243 -24.76 16.11 -8.56
CA TRP A 243 -25.27 16.03 -9.94
C TRP A 243 -24.16 15.79 -10.96
N ASN A 244 -23.02 16.47 -10.79
CA ASN A 244 -21.89 16.33 -11.70
C ASN A 244 -21.27 14.93 -11.64
N MET A 245 -21.27 14.25 -10.49
CA MET A 245 -20.85 12.86 -10.42
C MET A 245 -21.83 11.90 -11.08
N LEU A 246 -23.11 12.04 -10.76
CA LEU A 246 -24.15 11.12 -11.25
C LEU A 246 -24.23 11.15 -12.77
N THR A 247 -24.04 12.31 -13.40
CA THR A 247 -24.00 12.46 -14.86
C THR A 247 -22.78 11.79 -15.54
N LYS A 248 -21.74 11.41 -14.79
CA LYS A 248 -20.56 10.69 -15.33
C LYS A 248 -20.74 9.18 -15.34
N VAL A 249 -21.76 8.68 -14.66
CA VAL A 249 -22.09 7.25 -14.63
C VAL A 249 -23.31 7.03 -15.53
N ALA A 250 -23.32 5.94 -16.29
CA ALA A 250 -24.44 5.63 -17.17
C ALA A 250 -25.74 5.58 -16.37
N ALA A 251 -26.73 6.40 -16.75
CA ALA A 251 -28.05 6.40 -16.13
C ALA A 251 -28.64 4.98 -16.12
N ASP A 252 -29.42 4.68 -15.08
CA ASP A 252 -30.10 3.39 -14.87
C ASP A 252 -29.20 2.16 -14.66
N SER A 253 -27.87 2.31 -14.73
CA SER A 253 -26.92 1.25 -14.36
C SER A 253 -26.96 0.93 -12.87
N LEU A 254 -26.52 -0.28 -12.50
CA LEU A 254 -26.40 -0.67 -11.08
C LEU A 254 -25.34 0.17 -10.37
N GLU A 255 -24.28 0.57 -11.09
CA GLU A 255 -23.25 1.49 -10.63
C GLU A 255 -23.85 2.84 -10.24
N TYR A 256 -24.72 3.40 -11.09
CA TYR A 256 -25.42 4.66 -10.82
C TYR A 256 -26.25 4.58 -9.54
N GLN A 257 -26.98 3.49 -9.34
CA GLN A 257 -27.82 3.29 -8.15
C GLN A 257 -26.98 3.22 -6.85
N VAL A 258 -25.81 2.59 -6.90
CA VAL A 258 -24.88 2.56 -5.75
C VAL A 258 -24.29 3.94 -5.48
N VAL A 259 -23.79 4.63 -6.51
CA VAL A 259 -23.25 5.99 -6.36
C VAL A 259 -24.32 6.92 -5.79
N ARG A 260 -25.56 6.84 -6.28
CA ARG A 260 -26.69 7.58 -5.74
C ARG A 260 -26.92 7.27 -4.25
N SER A 261 -26.93 6.00 -3.88
CA SER A 261 -27.13 5.57 -2.48
C SER A 261 -26.02 6.06 -1.55
N LEU A 262 -24.77 6.02 -2.00
CA LEU A 262 -23.62 6.58 -1.27
C LEU A 262 -23.74 8.09 -1.10
N MET A 263 -24.21 8.80 -2.14
CA MET A 263 -24.44 10.24 -2.09
C MET A 263 -25.67 10.66 -1.30
N GLU A 264 -26.58 9.74 -1.03
CA GLU A 264 -27.70 9.88 -0.09
C GLU A 264 -27.29 9.48 1.34
N LEU A 265 -26.02 9.12 1.56
CA LEU A 265 -25.45 8.75 2.86
C LEU A 265 -26.19 7.58 3.52
N LYS A 266 -26.65 6.60 2.72
CA LYS A 266 -27.21 5.36 3.26
C LYS A 266 -26.18 4.62 4.10
N SER A 267 -26.65 3.84 5.07
CA SER A 267 -25.78 3.05 5.94
C SER A 267 -24.93 2.07 5.12
N LEU A 268 -23.71 1.79 5.57
CA LEU A 268 -22.82 0.85 4.88
C LEU A 268 -23.43 -0.55 4.77
N GLU A 269 -24.29 -0.94 5.73
CA GLU A 269 -25.05 -2.19 5.67
C GLU A 269 -26.06 -2.21 4.52
N GLU A 270 -26.82 -1.14 4.33
CA GLU A 270 -27.74 -1.00 3.19
C GLU A 270 -26.98 -1.02 1.86
N ILE A 271 -25.81 -0.35 1.79
CA ILE A 271 -24.95 -0.36 0.60
C ILE A 271 -24.49 -1.78 0.28
N LEU A 272 -23.99 -2.54 1.26
CA LEU A 272 -23.58 -3.94 1.07
C LEU A 272 -24.76 -4.85 0.65
N GLY A 273 -25.98 -4.51 1.07
CA GLY A 273 -27.22 -5.17 0.68
C GLY A 273 -27.61 -4.98 -0.80
N HIS A 274 -27.03 -3.99 -1.48
CA HIS A 274 -27.41 -3.59 -2.84
C HIS A 274 -27.25 -4.70 -3.88
N GLN A 275 -28.15 -4.75 -4.88
CA GLN A 275 -28.16 -5.79 -5.93
C GLN A 275 -26.85 -5.80 -6.74
N TYR A 276 -26.20 -4.65 -6.86
CA TYR A 276 -24.89 -4.50 -7.51
C TYR A 276 -23.85 -5.51 -7.00
N PHE A 277 -23.85 -5.80 -5.68
CA PHE A 277 -22.88 -6.70 -5.04
C PHE A 277 -23.35 -8.17 -4.94
N SER A 278 -24.49 -8.53 -5.54
CA SER A 278 -25.06 -9.88 -5.45
C SER A 278 -24.09 -10.99 -5.87
N SER A 279 -23.29 -10.77 -6.91
CA SER A 279 -22.30 -11.74 -7.40
C SER A 279 -21.08 -11.87 -6.47
N VAL A 280 -20.65 -10.78 -5.84
CA VAL A 280 -19.49 -10.77 -4.94
C VAL A 280 -19.82 -11.44 -3.62
N ARG A 281 -21.01 -11.15 -3.06
CA ARG A 281 -21.50 -11.78 -1.82
C ARG A 281 -21.54 -13.32 -1.91
N ARG A 282 -21.88 -13.87 -3.07
CA ARG A 282 -21.88 -15.33 -3.29
C ARG A 282 -20.47 -15.92 -3.32
N ALA A 283 -19.50 -15.16 -3.81
CA ALA A 283 -18.09 -15.59 -3.86
C ALA A 283 -17.46 -15.52 -2.46
N ASP A 284 -17.72 -14.47 -1.67
CA ASP A 284 -17.12 -14.36 -0.33
C ASP A 284 -17.65 -15.41 0.64
N SER A 285 -18.94 -15.78 0.56
CA SER A 285 -19.48 -16.88 1.36
C SER A 285 -18.87 -18.24 0.99
N THR A 286 -18.49 -18.44 -0.28
CA THR A 286 -17.77 -19.66 -0.69
C THR A 286 -16.29 -19.60 -0.34
N VAL A 287 -15.61 -18.46 -0.43
CA VAL A 287 -14.18 -18.30 -0.12
C VAL A 287 -13.90 -18.45 1.38
N ILE A 288 -14.77 -17.93 2.26
CA ILE A 288 -14.64 -18.12 3.72
C ILE A 288 -14.82 -19.61 4.09
N GLN A 289 -15.73 -20.34 3.43
CA GLN A 289 -15.88 -21.80 3.63
C GLN A 289 -14.78 -22.63 2.95
N THR A 290 -14.21 -22.17 1.83
CA THR A 290 -13.15 -22.89 1.11
C THR A 290 -11.74 -22.53 1.55
N SER A 291 -11.52 -21.56 2.45
CA SER A 291 -10.17 -21.33 3.00
C SER A 291 -9.65 -22.51 3.84
N ALA A 292 -10.54 -23.32 4.43
CA ALA A 292 -10.21 -24.59 5.07
C ALA A 292 -10.26 -25.80 4.11
N GLN A 293 -10.92 -25.65 2.95
CA GLN A 293 -11.09 -26.69 1.92
C GLN A 293 -10.95 -26.10 0.52
N ALA A 294 -9.77 -25.55 0.20
CA ALA A 294 -9.45 -25.29 -1.19
C ALA A 294 -9.37 -26.68 -1.83
N THR A 295 -10.38 -27.03 -2.64
CA THR A 295 -10.49 -28.34 -3.29
C THR A 295 -9.14 -28.70 -3.87
N GLN A 296 -8.68 -29.92 -3.59
CA GLN A 296 -7.40 -30.44 -4.07
C GLN A 296 -7.18 -30.15 -5.57
N GLU A 297 -8.27 -30.12 -6.32
CA GLU A 297 -8.35 -29.72 -7.72
C GLU A 297 -7.89 -28.28 -8.00
N HIS A 298 -8.34 -27.27 -7.24
CA HIS A 298 -7.88 -25.89 -7.43
C HIS A 298 -6.39 -25.74 -7.12
N ARG A 299 -5.90 -26.39 -6.06
CA ARG A 299 -4.46 -26.42 -5.76
C ARG A 299 -3.66 -27.12 -6.86
N HIS A 300 -4.22 -28.19 -7.41
CA HIS A 300 -3.61 -28.92 -8.53
C HIS A 300 -3.56 -28.06 -9.80
N ILE A 301 -4.66 -27.38 -10.18
CA ILE A 301 -4.72 -26.49 -11.35
C ILE A 301 -3.74 -25.33 -11.19
N ILE A 302 -3.73 -24.66 -10.04
CA ILE A 302 -2.77 -23.57 -9.76
C ILE A 302 -1.34 -24.12 -9.84
N GLY A 303 -1.07 -25.30 -9.29
CA GLY A 303 0.21 -25.98 -9.38
C GLY A 303 0.65 -26.20 -10.83
N MET A 304 -0.22 -26.77 -11.67
CA MET A 304 0.04 -27.00 -13.09
C MET A 304 0.33 -25.70 -13.85
N LEU A 305 -0.48 -24.65 -13.64
CA LEU A 305 -0.29 -23.36 -14.30
C LEU A 305 1.03 -22.70 -13.85
N THR A 306 1.36 -22.80 -12.57
CA THR A 306 2.61 -22.28 -12.01
C THR A 306 3.83 -23.01 -12.59
N GLU A 307 3.76 -24.34 -12.72
CA GLU A 307 4.83 -25.15 -13.32
C GLU A 307 4.99 -24.86 -14.82
N GLN A 308 3.88 -24.64 -15.53
CA GLN A 308 3.90 -24.24 -16.93
C GLN A 308 4.56 -22.86 -17.11
N GLU A 309 4.19 -21.87 -16.31
CA GLU A 309 4.83 -20.54 -16.35
C GLU A 309 6.30 -20.59 -15.92
N LEU A 310 6.66 -21.39 -14.91
CA LEU A 310 8.04 -21.61 -14.54
C LEU A 310 8.85 -22.20 -15.70
N THR A 311 8.29 -23.18 -16.41
CA THR A 311 8.91 -23.79 -17.59
C THR A 311 9.11 -22.76 -18.71
N LYS A 312 8.13 -21.91 -18.98
CA LYS A 312 8.24 -20.80 -19.95
C LYS A 312 9.35 -19.83 -19.54
N CYS A 313 9.39 -19.40 -18.28
CA CYS A 313 10.44 -18.52 -17.75
C CYS A 313 11.83 -19.15 -17.88
N GLN A 314 11.98 -20.44 -17.58
CA GLN A 314 13.25 -21.15 -17.74
C GLN A 314 13.67 -21.26 -19.21
N ALA A 315 12.74 -21.56 -20.11
CA ALA A 315 13.01 -21.60 -21.54
C ALA A 315 13.45 -20.23 -22.07
N MET A 316 12.74 -19.17 -21.67
CA MET A 316 13.06 -17.79 -22.03
C MET A 316 14.44 -17.37 -21.49
N LYS A 317 14.77 -17.71 -20.24
CA LYS A 317 16.11 -17.50 -19.67
C LYS A 317 17.21 -18.19 -20.49
N ARG A 318 17.00 -19.45 -20.90
CA ARG A 318 17.96 -20.18 -21.75
C ARG A 318 18.13 -19.50 -23.11
N GLN A 319 17.03 -19.05 -23.71
CA GLN A 319 17.06 -18.33 -24.99
C GLN A 319 17.84 -17.02 -24.89
N TYR A 320 17.58 -16.20 -23.85
CA TYR A 320 18.34 -14.96 -23.65
C TYR A 320 19.82 -15.22 -23.39
N LEU A 321 20.17 -16.25 -22.60
CA LEU A 321 21.57 -16.62 -22.39
C LEU A 321 22.26 -17.05 -23.70
N GLN A 322 21.56 -17.75 -24.59
CA GLN A 322 22.08 -18.08 -25.92
C GLN A 322 22.28 -16.84 -26.79
N GLN A 323 21.33 -15.90 -26.78
CA GLN A 323 21.45 -14.63 -27.50
C GLN A 323 22.63 -13.79 -26.99
N VAL A 324 22.81 -13.69 -25.67
CA VAL A 324 23.97 -13.02 -25.04
C VAL A 324 25.28 -13.66 -25.50
N ARG A 325 25.38 -14.99 -25.48
CA ARG A 325 26.59 -15.71 -25.92
C ARG A 325 26.87 -15.52 -27.41
N ALA A 326 25.85 -15.61 -28.25
CA ALA A 326 25.97 -15.38 -29.69
C ALA A 326 26.43 -13.94 -29.99
N TRP A 327 25.85 -12.96 -29.29
CA TRP A 327 26.27 -11.57 -29.40
C TRP A 327 27.72 -11.36 -28.95
N GLN A 328 28.13 -11.93 -27.81
CA GLN A 328 29.52 -11.87 -27.33
C GLN A 328 30.51 -12.46 -28.35
N ALA A 329 30.21 -13.62 -28.92
CA ALA A 329 31.07 -14.25 -29.93
C ALA A 329 31.17 -13.39 -31.22
N GLN A 330 30.07 -12.79 -31.65
CA GLN A 330 30.07 -11.86 -32.79
C GLN A 330 30.88 -10.59 -32.49
N PHE A 331 30.74 -10.04 -31.28
CA PHE A 331 31.48 -8.87 -30.83
C PHE A 331 32.99 -9.14 -30.81
N GLU A 332 33.42 -10.23 -30.17
CA GLU A 332 34.83 -10.63 -30.10
C GLU A 332 35.44 -10.87 -31.47
N LYS A 333 34.69 -11.52 -32.39
CA LYS A 333 35.12 -11.72 -33.78
C LYS A 333 35.31 -10.39 -34.53
N LYS A 334 34.39 -9.43 -34.34
CA LYS A 334 34.40 -8.15 -35.05
C LYS A 334 35.47 -7.20 -34.53
N TYR A 335 35.63 -7.09 -33.21
CA TYR A 335 36.48 -6.08 -32.57
C TYR A 335 37.81 -6.64 -32.05
N ARG A 336 38.03 -7.96 -32.13
CA ARG A 336 39.24 -8.66 -31.65
C ARG A 336 39.59 -8.35 -30.18
N ARG A 337 38.58 -8.05 -29.36
CA ARG A 337 38.69 -7.84 -27.91
C ARG A 337 37.43 -8.37 -27.20
N LYS A 338 37.54 -8.66 -25.91
CA LYS A 338 36.40 -9.01 -25.06
C LYS A 338 35.45 -7.81 -24.87
N SER A 339 34.16 -8.08 -24.73
CA SER A 339 33.13 -7.06 -24.46
C SER A 339 33.15 -6.60 -23.01
N ASN A 340 33.01 -5.29 -22.78
CA ASN A 340 32.81 -4.70 -21.46
C ASN A 340 31.31 -4.40 -21.22
N PRO A 341 30.86 -4.14 -19.98
CA PRO A 341 29.46 -3.83 -19.71
C PRO A 341 28.89 -2.67 -20.54
N ALA A 342 29.72 -1.66 -20.84
CA ALA A 342 29.34 -0.50 -21.66
C ALA A 342 29.13 -0.84 -23.16
N ASP A 343 29.62 -1.99 -23.64
CA ASP A 343 29.46 -2.39 -25.04
C ASP A 343 28.12 -3.10 -25.30
N ARG A 344 27.35 -3.45 -24.24
CA ARG A 344 26.12 -4.24 -24.37
C ARG A 344 25.01 -3.44 -25.05
N PRO A 345 24.25 -4.04 -26.00
CA PRO A 345 23.12 -3.37 -26.62
C PRO A 345 22.06 -3.03 -25.57
N ALA A 346 21.47 -1.85 -25.66
CA ALA A 346 20.30 -1.53 -24.84
C ALA A 346 19.16 -2.49 -25.21
N GLY A 347 18.79 -3.39 -24.30
CA GLY A 347 17.70 -4.36 -24.50
C GLY A 347 18.11 -5.84 -24.46
N ILE A 348 19.37 -6.16 -24.18
CA ILE A 348 19.85 -7.51 -23.82
C ILE A 348 20.50 -7.42 -22.44
#